data_AF-A0A8H5HCN9-F1
#
_entry.id   AF-A0A8H5HCN9-F1
#
_cell.length_a   1.000
_cell.length_b   1.000
_cell.length_c   1.000
_cell.angle_alpha   90.00
_cell.angle_beta   90.00
_cell.angle_gamma   90.00
#
_symmetry.space_group_name_H-M   'P 1'
#
loop_
_entity.id
_entity.type
_entity.pdbx_description
1 polymer ?
#
loop_
_entity_poly.entity_id
_entity_poly.type
_entity_poly.pdbx_seq_one_letter_code
_entity_poly.pdbx_strand_id
1 'polypeptide(L)'
;MSAIVRARELWNAAEGPAVQTAIYANARTSYQSKKASLSNEPRTSSTLVARLFIVRISAIAPVQKTTNVSRSAKNSVGRNVLMLGVTSIARRHARRVKSLAPGFAPIISAHCRAARYVPGCHVINGARSSWTVVIDVRQICPRCASPELKAKDVDMILGRTLGEIAADEDTLDELLITLPKCGHVFTVETLDGICGMSDYYTQCEADGTWRDLKAPVTQTETGERKKPPVCPTCRSAVTSPRYGRVYKSADLDILERNVISRMSGQLDAFRGMMNRISKAKIESALVTQAPTIVLESVSAAGSVHKICGRGRKSLLSNKTEIPVPADALNPGNEALFIVSPPVAVTWNKAVKPLIQLYERALKVAGMRSAHVKAWEAAWSCLCEQEMERALGDPARAPRNPNQYAMQMARMKVGQPQPRADKRFLVEAFWTTIQIRLILSDLAYAWLKAVNNKKNYTPQQSQMWAIFALFLLDGCQRDAGIALNIATASETRRQMTKTLLLIMRIDLEHFRFHFRMDEESGNLRILEQRTKVADKALDGATKVKRDIRRIVAEHCSVLSNDARDWIVDNFTETADLILQEWEKLERSVRSATFYEAVSLDEKMDIVKALDFGAYLR
;
A
#
# COMPACT_ATOMS: atom_id res chain seq x y z
N MET A 1 26.00 19.09 -32.68
CA MET A 1 25.31 18.19 -33.63
C MET A 1 26.12 16.95 -34.06
N SER A 2 27.36 16.71 -33.58
CA SER A 2 28.18 15.55 -34.01
C SER A 2 28.13 14.32 -33.09
N ALA A 3 27.57 14.41 -31.87
CA ALA A 3 27.47 13.28 -30.93
C ALA A 3 26.25 12.38 -31.15
N ILE A 4 25.17 12.90 -31.75
CA ILE A 4 23.91 12.16 -31.95
C ILE A 4 23.98 11.25 -33.19
N VAL A 5 24.77 11.64 -34.20
CA VAL A 5 24.98 10.83 -35.41
C VAL A 5 25.79 9.56 -35.09
N ARG A 6 26.82 9.70 -34.24
CA ARG A 6 27.70 8.58 -33.84
C ARG A 6 26.99 7.53 -32.95
N ALA A 7 26.03 7.96 -32.13
CA ALA A 7 25.22 7.04 -31.32
C ALA A 7 24.22 6.23 -32.16
N ARG A 8 23.77 6.78 -33.30
CA ARG A 8 22.83 6.12 -34.22
C ARG A 8 23.52 5.10 -35.12
N GLU A 9 24.76 5.35 -35.50
CA GLU A 9 25.59 4.40 -36.27
C GLU A 9 26.02 3.19 -35.43
N LEU A 10 26.30 3.37 -34.13
CA LEU A 10 26.64 2.27 -33.23
C LEU A 10 25.43 1.38 -32.89
N TRP A 11 24.21 1.93 -32.87
CA TRP A 11 22.99 1.15 -32.66
C TRP A 11 22.64 0.27 -33.88
N ASN A 12 22.89 0.78 -35.08
CA ASN A 12 22.62 0.05 -36.33
C ASN A 12 23.68 -1.03 -36.64
N ALA A 13 24.85 -0.99 -36.00
CA ALA A 13 25.90 -1.99 -36.15
C ALA A 13 25.73 -3.23 -35.24
N ALA A 14 24.86 -3.15 -34.22
CA ALA A 14 24.70 -4.21 -33.22
C ALA A 14 23.63 -5.27 -33.57
N GLU A 15 22.79 -5.04 -34.58
CA GLU A 15 21.76 -5.98 -35.00
C GLU A 15 21.82 -6.23 -36.52
N GLY A 16 22.41 -7.35 -36.91
CA GLY A 16 22.53 -7.72 -38.33
C GLY A 16 21.17 -8.01 -38.99
N PRO A 17 21.01 -7.72 -40.31
CA PRO A 17 19.75 -7.83 -41.05
C PRO A 17 19.13 -9.24 -41.13
N ALA A 18 19.87 -10.28 -40.72
CA ALA A 18 19.38 -11.65 -40.64
C ALA A 18 18.38 -11.87 -39.48
N VAL A 19 18.49 -11.11 -38.37
CA VAL A 19 17.64 -11.31 -37.17
C VAL A 19 16.25 -10.68 -37.35
N GLN A 20 16.16 -9.54 -38.04
CA GLN A 20 14.87 -8.91 -38.35
C GLN A 20 14.05 -9.74 -39.35
N THR A 21 14.70 -10.40 -40.30
CA THR A 21 14.00 -11.20 -41.33
C THR A 21 13.38 -12.48 -40.73
N ALA A 22 14.02 -13.09 -39.74
CA ALA A 22 13.49 -14.27 -39.03
C ALA A 22 12.28 -13.95 -38.12
N ILE A 23 12.26 -12.77 -37.49
CA ILE A 23 11.15 -12.33 -36.63
C ILE A 23 9.90 -12.01 -37.46
N TYR A 24 10.06 -11.41 -38.64
CA TYR A 24 8.94 -11.12 -39.54
C TYR A 24 8.38 -12.35 -40.26
N ALA A 25 9.20 -13.37 -40.54
CA ALA A 25 8.75 -14.62 -41.14
C ALA A 25 7.87 -15.44 -40.17
N ASN A 26 8.25 -15.54 -38.89
CA ASN A 26 7.49 -16.29 -37.87
C ASN A 26 6.14 -15.65 -37.50
N ALA A 27 6.04 -14.32 -37.58
CA ALA A 27 4.77 -13.62 -37.36
C ALA A 27 3.76 -13.87 -38.50
N ARG A 28 4.24 -14.11 -39.73
CA ARG A 28 3.38 -14.30 -40.91
C ARG A 28 2.81 -15.71 -41.00
N THR A 29 3.57 -16.74 -40.59
CA THR A 29 3.10 -18.14 -40.49
C THR A 29 2.08 -18.35 -39.37
N SER A 30 2.25 -17.69 -38.22
CA SER A 30 1.28 -17.76 -37.11
C SER A 30 -0.07 -17.10 -37.46
N TYR A 31 -0.07 -16.07 -38.30
CA TYR A 31 -1.28 -15.39 -38.76
C TYR A 31 -2.04 -16.19 -39.84
N GLN A 32 -1.34 -16.91 -40.72
CA GLN A 32 -1.98 -17.73 -41.76
C GLN A 32 -2.57 -19.04 -41.21
N SER A 33 -1.95 -19.66 -40.20
CA SER A 33 -2.48 -20.85 -39.52
C SER A 33 -3.82 -20.59 -38.81
N LYS A 34 -3.99 -19.40 -38.20
CA LYS A 34 -5.26 -18.99 -37.56
C LYS A 34 -6.38 -18.60 -38.54
N LYS A 35 -6.05 -18.36 -39.81
CA LYS A 35 -7.03 -18.02 -40.84
C LYS A 35 -7.59 -19.26 -41.55
N ALA A 36 -6.86 -20.37 -41.53
CA ALA A 36 -7.29 -21.66 -42.09
C ALA A 36 -8.22 -22.47 -41.15
N SER A 37 -8.23 -22.17 -39.85
CA SER A 37 -9.06 -22.88 -38.86
C SER A 37 -10.46 -22.29 -38.64
N LEU A 38 -10.88 -21.30 -39.45
CA LEU A 38 -12.17 -20.59 -39.30
C LEU A 38 -13.06 -20.67 -40.56
N SER A 39 -12.72 -21.53 -41.51
CA SER A 39 -13.51 -21.76 -42.72
C SER A 39 -13.96 -23.22 -42.81
N ASN A 40 -14.96 -23.59 -42.00
CA ASN A 40 -15.84 -24.74 -42.24
C ASN A 40 -17.03 -24.66 -41.28
N GLU A 41 -18.17 -24.13 -41.76
CA GLU A 41 -19.55 -24.64 -41.54
C GLU A 41 -20.63 -23.62 -41.98
N PRO A 42 -21.87 -24.07 -42.30
CA PRO A 42 -22.66 -23.51 -43.40
C PRO A 42 -23.62 -22.38 -43.02
N ARG A 43 -23.99 -21.62 -44.06
CA ARG A 43 -24.90 -20.46 -44.05
C ARG A 43 -26.37 -20.87 -43.85
N THR A 44 -27.07 -20.15 -42.98
CA THR A 44 -28.51 -19.83 -43.13
C THR A 44 -28.79 -18.37 -42.76
N SER A 45 -29.92 -17.87 -43.28
CA SER A 45 -30.28 -16.50 -43.71
C SER A 45 -30.43 -15.39 -42.65
N SER A 46 -30.10 -14.15 -43.10
CA SER A 46 -30.69 -12.81 -42.83
C SER A 46 -30.86 -12.35 -41.36
N THR A 47 -30.20 -11.30 -40.85
CA THR A 47 -30.38 -9.89 -41.25
C THR A 47 -29.34 -8.98 -40.54
N LEU A 48 -28.95 -7.90 -41.24
CA LEU A 48 -28.14 -6.72 -40.89
C LEU A 48 -27.63 -6.53 -39.44
N VAL A 49 -26.30 -6.66 -39.26
CA VAL A 49 -25.55 -6.09 -38.12
C VAL A 49 -24.48 -5.13 -38.64
N ALA A 50 -24.58 -3.86 -38.25
CA ALA A 50 -23.55 -2.85 -38.46
C ALA A 50 -22.32 -3.17 -37.59
N ARG A 51 -21.16 -3.37 -38.22
CA ARG A 51 -19.87 -3.62 -37.55
C ARG A 51 -19.21 -2.31 -37.16
N LEU A 52 -19.22 -1.97 -35.87
CA LEU A 52 -18.36 -0.97 -35.25
C LEU A 52 -16.96 -1.58 -35.02
N PHE A 53 -15.94 -1.03 -35.68
CA PHE A 53 -14.54 -1.33 -35.40
C PHE A 53 -14.05 -0.53 -34.18
N ILE A 54 -13.66 -1.22 -33.11
CA ILE A 54 -12.92 -0.64 -31.98
C ILE A 54 -11.44 -0.96 -32.17
N VAL A 55 -10.63 0.06 -32.45
CA VAL A 55 -9.16 -0.02 -32.39
C VAL A 55 -8.73 0.31 -30.95
N ARG A 56 -8.18 -0.68 -30.25
CA ARG A 56 -7.48 -0.47 -28.97
C ARG A 56 -6.03 -0.06 -29.25
N ILE A 57 -5.66 1.18 -28.90
CA ILE A 57 -4.26 1.59 -28.80
C ILE A 57 -3.84 1.46 -27.33
N SER A 58 -2.91 0.56 -27.06
CA SER A 58 -2.26 0.42 -25.75
C SER A 58 -1.17 1.48 -25.60
N ALA A 59 -1.34 2.43 -24.68
CA ALA A 59 -0.28 3.34 -24.29
C ALA A 59 0.42 2.80 -23.02
N ILE A 60 1.63 2.29 -23.22
CA ILE A 60 2.62 1.99 -22.18
C ILE A 60 3.32 3.32 -21.80
N ALA A 61 3.50 3.56 -20.50
CA ALA A 61 4.02 4.80 -19.90
C ALA A 61 5.46 5.18 -20.35
N PRO A 62 5.93 6.41 -20.06
CA PRO A 62 6.66 6.60 -18.79
C PRO A 62 6.39 7.93 -18.08
N VAL A 63 6.19 7.87 -16.76
CA VAL A 63 6.31 9.03 -15.86
C VAL A 63 7.70 8.98 -15.23
N GLN A 64 8.55 9.96 -15.56
CA GLN A 64 9.78 10.27 -14.83
C GLN A 64 9.82 11.78 -14.53
N LYS A 65 9.97 12.08 -13.24
CA LYS A 65 10.64 13.22 -12.59
C LYS A 65 10.30 14.65 -13.07
N THR A 66 9.80 15.47 -12.14
CA THR A 66 10.63 16.50 -11.47
C THR A 66 9.96 16.96 -10.17
N THR A 67 10.67 16.78 -9.05
CA THR A 67 10.49 17.49 -7.78
C THR A 67 11.51 18.63 -7.66
N ASN A 68 11.21 19.60 -6.79
CA ASN A 68 11.97 20.81 -6.38
C ASN A 68 11.75 22.00 -7.32
N VAL A 69 11.36 23.21 -6.86
CA VAL A 69 12.05 24.06 -5.86
C VAL A 69 11.05 24.98 -5.09
N SER A 70 11.37 25.27 -3.83
CA SER A 70 10.76 26.29 -2.97
C SER A 70 11.56 27.60 -2.93
N ARG A 71 10.85 28.75 -2.87
CA ARG A 71 11.24 30.11 -2.41
C ARG A 71 12.32 30.89 -3.20
N SER A 72 11.91 31.99 -3.86
CA SER A 72 12.06 33.38 -3.34
C SER A 72 11.85 34.43 -4.47
N ALA A 73 11.53 35.65 -4.03
CA ALA A 73 11.68 36.96 -4.68
C ALA A 73 10.56 37.52 -5.60
N LYS A 74 10.26 38.78 -5.27
CA LYS A 74 9.30 39.74 -5.84
C LYS A 74 9.77 40.29 -7.20
N ASN A 75 8.78 40.85 -7.92
CA ASN A 75 8.82 41.93 -8.93
C ASN A 75 8.72 41.58 -10.44
N SER A 76 7.71 42.25 -11.02
CA SER A 76 7.62 42.92 -12.33
C SER A 76 7.59 42.16 -13.66
N VAL A 77 6.42 42.30 -14.31
CA VAL A 77 6.18 42.79 -15.69
C VAL A 77 6.88 42.07 -16.86
N GLY A 78 6.04 41.47 -17.72
CA GLY A 78 6.01 41.81 -19.15
C GLY A 78 6.62 40.83 -20.16
N ARG A 79 5.76 40.48 -21.13
CA ARG A 79 6.03 40.02 -22.51
C ARG A 79 6.17 38.51 -22.81
N ASN A 80 5.08 38.03 -23.44
CA ASN A 80 5.00 37.38 -24.75
C ASN A 80 5.97 36.23 -25.10
N VAL A 81 5.39 35.02 -25.23
CA VAL A 81 5.84 34.04 -26.22
C VAL A 81 4.64 33.58 -27.04
N LEU A 82 4.75 33.77 -28.36
CA LEU A 82 3.83 33.36 -29.41
C LEU A 82 3.80 31.83 -29.58
N MET A 83 2.61 31.27 -29.81
CA MET A 83 2.43 29.99 -30.52
C MET A 83 1.43 30.19 -31.66
N LEU A 84 1.97 30.32 -32.87
CA LEU A 84 1.27 30.33 -34.15
C LEU A 84 0.94 28.88 -34.54
N GLY A 85 -0.34 28.59 -34.84
CA GLY A 85 -0.68 27.39 -35.61
C GLY A 85 -1.94 26.59 -35.24
N VAL A 86 -3.11 27.21 -34.99
CA VAL A 86 -4.40 26.46 -34.93
C VAL A 86 -5.61 27.27 -35.45
N THR A 87 -5.42 28.25 -36.32
CA THR A 87 -6.51 29.18 -36.74
C THR A 87 -7.18 28.87 -38.10
N SER A 88 -6.74 27.84 -38.83
CA SER A 88 -7.24 27.59 -40.20
C SER A 88 -8.42 26.62 -40.31
N ILE A 89 -8.65 25.74 -39.32
CA ILE A 89 -9.71 24.71 -39.39
C ILE A 89 -11.07 25.23 -38.87
N ALA A 90 -11.07 26.16 -37.90
CA ALA A 90 -12.30 26.68 -37.30
C ALA A 90 -13.09 27.68 -38.18
N ARG A 91 -12.43 28.40 -39.11
CA ARG A 91 -13.12 29.35 -40.01
C ARG A 91 -13.94 28.69 -41.11
N ARG A 92 -13.65 27.43 -41.47
CA ARG A 92 -14.33 26.75 -42.60
C ARG A 92 -15.67 26.13 -42.20
N HIS A 93 -15.88 25.82 -40.92
CA HIS A 93 -17.16 25.29 -40.41
C HIS A 93 -18.15 26.40 -39.97
N ALA A 94 -17.65 27.57 -39.57
CA ALA A 94 -18.50 28.69 -39.13
C ALA A 94 -19.25 29.41 -40.27
N ARG A 95 -18.82 29.28 -41.53
CA ARG A 95 -19.51 29.89 -42.69
C ARG A 95 -20.61 29.03 -43.30
N ARG A 96 -20.80 27.78 -42.87
CA ARG A 96 -21.77 26.86 -43.48
C ARG A 96 -23.11 26.70 -42.72
N VAL A 97 -23.29 27.40 -41.61
CA VAL A 97 -24.52 27.30 -40.77
C VAL A 97 -25.34 28.61 -40.78
N LYS A 98 -24.92 29.64 -41.51
CA LYS A 98 -25.60 30.95 -41.51
C LYS A 98 -26.51 31.22 -42.71
N SER A 99 -26.96 30.19 -43.45
CA SER A 99 -27.74 30.41 -44.68
C SER A 99 -29.01 29.55 -44.85
N LEU A 100 -29.60 28.96 -43.80
CA LEU A 100 -30.89 28.28 -43.95
C LEU A 100 -31.86 28.60 -42.80
N ALA A 101 -32.99 29.21 -43.21
CA ALA A 101 -34.27 29.46 -42.53
C ALA A 101 -34.37 30.64 -41.52
N PRO A 102 -35.15 31.70 -41.85
CA PRO A 102 -35.68 32.68 -40.90
C PRO A 102 -37.02 32.20 -40.30
N GLY A 103 -37.34 32.61 -39.07
CA GLY A 103 -38.70 32.48 -38.53
C GLY A 103 -38.76 32.33 -37.00
N PHE A 104 -39.42 33.27 -36.34
CA PHE A 104 -39.77 33.24 -34.91
C PHE A 104 -40.86 32.20 -34.63
N ALA A 105 -40.76 31.49 -33.50
CA ALA A 105 -41.88 30.83 -32.83
C ALA A 105 -41.77 31.08 -31.30
N PRO A 106 -42.85 31.47 -30.61
CA PRO A 106 -42.77 31.85 -29.19
C PRO A 106 -42.66 30.62 -28.30
N ILE A 107 -41.73 30.66 -27.33
CA ILE A 107 -41.69 29.70 -26.22
C ILE A 107 -42.61 30.23 -25.12
N ILE A 108 -43.71 29.55 -24.88
CA ILE A 108 -44.54 29.76 -23.68
C ILE A 108 -43.72 29.27 -22.47
N SER A 109 -43.53 30.15 -21.49
CA SER A 109 -42.89 29.83 -20.23
C SER A 109 -43.80 28.91 -19.40
N ALA A 110 -43.40 27.66 -19.22
CA ALA A 110 -43.90 26.83 -18.12
C ALA A 110 -42.92 26.96 -16.95
N HIS A 111 -43.36 27.57 -15.86
CA HIS A 111 -42.61 27.64 -14.62
C HIS A 111 -42.66 26.28 -13.90
N CYS A 112 -41.64 25.44 -14.11
CA CYS A 112 -41.32 24.37 -13.16
C CYS A 112 -40.12 24.81 -12.32
N ARG A 113 -40.33 25.00 -11.01
CA ARG A 113 -39.25 25.18 -10.04
C ARG A 113 -38.54 23.84 -9.82
N ALA A 114 -37.56 23.53 -10.66
CA ALA A 114 -36.57 22.49 -10.37
C ALA A 114 -35.28 23.16 -9.92
N ALA A 115 -34.92 23.00 -8.64
CA ALA A 115 -33.65 23.47 -8.10
C ALA A 115 -32.49 22.74 -8.80
N ARG A 116 -31.73 23.45 -9.63
CA ARG A 116 -30.50 22.93 -10.23
C ARG A 116 -29.39 22.93 -9.19
N TYR A 117 -29.05 21.76 -8.66
CA TYR A 117 -27.86 21.54 -7.85
C TYR A 117 -26.75 20.94 -8.72
N VAL A 118 -25.62 21.64 -8.83
CA VAL A 118 -24.40 21.17 -9.50
C VAL A 118 -23.44 20.65 -8.41
N PRO A 119 -23.03 19.37 -8.42
CA PRO A 119 -21.98 18.90 -7.53
C PRO A 119 -20.63 19.47 -7.96
N GLY A 120 -19.90 20.06 -7.01
CA GLY A 120 -18.57 20.61 -7.24
C GLY A 120 -17.58 19.58 -7.76
N CYS A 121 -16.97 19.87 -8.91
CA CYS A 121 -15.70 19.32 -9.33
C CYS A 121 -14.62 20.38 -9.09
N HIS A 122 -13.75 20.19 -8.10
CA HIS A 122 -12.49 20.93 -8.06
C HIS A 122 -11.52 20.28 -9.05
N VAL A 123 -11.52 20.77 -10.29
CA VAL A 123 -10.46 20.48 -11.27
C VAL A 123 -9.36 21.52 -11.09
N ILE A 124 -8.26 21.13 -10.46
CA ILE A 124 -7.03 21.94 -10.37
C ILE A 124 -6.27 21.78 -11.70
N ASN A 125 -6.80 22.40 -12.75
CA ASN A 125 -6.10 22.85 -13.97
C ASN A 125 -7.18 23.30 -14.96
N GLY A 126 -7.13 24.55 -15.38
CA GLY A 126 -8.17 25.19 -16.20
C GLY A 126 -8.48 24.43 -17.48
N ALA A 127 -9.54 23.62 -17.44
CA ALA A 127 -10.18 23.09 -18.63
C ALA A 127 -10.77 24.25 -19.43
N ARG A 128 -10.08 24.67 -20.51
CA ARG A 128 -10.54 25.72 -21.44
C ARG A 128 -11.69 25.28 -22.35
N SER A 129 -12.30 24.14 -22.07
CA SER A 129 -13.53 23.68 -22.73
C SER A 129 -14.46 23.09 -21.69
N SER A 130 -15.49 23.85 -21.31
CA SER A 130 -16.65 23.31 -20.61
C SER A 130 -17.40 22.39 -21.58
N TRP A 131 -17.30 21.08 -21.37
CA TRP A 131 -18.26 20.16 -21.95
C TRP A 131 -19.46 20.11 -21.01
N THR A 132 -20.60 20.59 -21.47
CA THR A 132 -21.88 20.39 -20.78
C THR A 132 -22.16 18.89 -20.80
N VAL A 133 -21.82 18.18 -19.72
CA VAL A 133 -22.29 16.81 -19.51
C VAL A 133 -23.75 16.93 -19.13
N VAL A 134 -24.63 16.88 -20.13
CA VAL A 134 -26.06 16.77 -19.90
C VAL A 134 -26.33 15.36 -19.42
N ILE A 135 -26.42 15.17 -18.10
CA ILE A 135 -27.04 13.97 -17.53
C ILE A 135 -28.55 14.20 -17.61
N ASP A 136 -29.14 14.10 -18.82
CA ASP A 136 -30.60 14.22 -19.01
C ASP A 136 -31.27 12.92 -18.56
N VAL A 137 -31.23 12.62 -17.27
CA VAL A 137 -32.15 11.64 -16.69
C VAL A 137 -33.41 12.41 -16.40
N ARG A 138 -34.33 12.43 -17.37
CA ARG A 138 -35.62 13.06 -17.20
C ARG A 138 -36.40 12.29 -16.16
N GLN A 139 -36.78 12.98 -15.08
CA GLN A 139 -37.73 12.43 -14.12
C GLN A 139 -39.03 12.12 -14.85
N ILE A 140 -39.52 10.88 -14.71
CA ILE A 140 -40.77 10.46 -15.33
C ILE A 140 -41.94 11.06 -14.53
N CYS A 141 -42.81 11.79 -15.23
CA CYS A 141 -44.01 12.38 -14.64
C CYS A 141 -45.17 11.38 -14.73
N PRO A 142 -45.82 11.03 -13.61
CA PRO A 142 -46.93 10.06 -13.60
C PRO A 142 -48.14 10.57 -14.42
N ARG A 143 -48.37 11.89 -14.50
CA ARG A 143 -49.46 12.46 -15.32
C ARG A 143 -49.20 12.33 -16.83
N CYS A 144 -47.96 12.59 -17.25
CA CYS A 144 -47.54 12.62 -18.66
C CYS A 144 -47.02 11.28 -19.20
N ALA A 145 -46.81 10.29 -18.33
CA ALA A 145 -46.31 8.98 -18.72
C ALA A 145 -47.25 8.27 -19.70
N SER A 146 -46.68 7.47 -20.61
CA SER A 146 -47.47 6.63 -21.53
C SER A 146 -48.29 5.60 -20.72
N PRO A 147 -49.39 5.07 -21.28
CA PRO A 147 -50.22 4.06 -20.61
C PRO A 147 -49.40 2.84 -20.14
N GLU A 148 -48.44 2.43 -20.95
CA GLU A 148 -47.51 1.33 -20.65
C GLU A 148 -46.60 1.62 -19.44
N LEU A 149 -46.17 2.88 -19.28
CA LEU A 149 -45.37 3.29 -18.12
C LEU A 149 -46.23 3.46 -16.88
N LYS A 150 -47.48 3.92 -17.02
CA LYS A 150 -48.44 4.05 -15.92
C LYS A 150 -48.78 2.73 -15.27
N ALA A 151 -48.81 1.64 -16.05
CA ALA A 151 -49.09 0.29 -15.56
C ALA A 151 -47.88 -0.38 -14.85
N LYS A 152 -46.73 0.27 -14.75
CA LYS A 152 -45.56 -0.30 -14.06
C LYS A 152 -45.68 -0.09 -12.56
N ASP A 153 -45.40 -1.14 -11.80
CA ASP A 153 -45.26 -1.07 -10.34
C ASP A 153 -44.08 -0.19 -9.96
N VAL A 154 -44.34 0.83 -9.16
CA VAL A 154 -43.33 1.78 -8.65
C VAL A 154 -43.24 1.77 -7.13
N ASP A 155 -44.31 1.36 -6.46
CA ASP A 155 -44.34 1.12 -5.02
C ASP A 155 -44.30 -0.38 -4.76
N MET A 156 -43.18 -0.87 -4.26
CA MET A 156 -42.99 -2.31 -3.99
C MET A 156 -43.51 -2.70 -2.60
N ILE A 157 -43.90 -1.74 -1.76
CA ILE A 157 -44.42 -1.97 -0.41
C ILE A 157 -45.93 -2.20 -0.49
N LEU A 158 -46.65 -1.29 -1.17
CA LEU A 158 -48.10 -1.36 -1.33
C LEU A 158 -48.54 -1.94 -2.69
N GLY A 159 -47.60 -2.18 -3.61
CA GLY A 159 -47.90 -2.74 -4.93
C GLY A 159 -48.59 -1.76 -5.88
N ARG A 160 -48.36 -0.45 -5.70
CA ARG A 160 -49.01 0.61 -6.51
C ARG A 160 -48.30 0.84 -7.84
N THR A 161 -49.10 1.12 -8.86
CA THR A 161 -48.62 1.45 -10.21
C THR A 161 -48.30 2.93 -10.36
N LEU A 162 -47.46 3.31 -11.33
CA LEU A 162 -47.10 4.73 -11.58
C LEU A 162 -48.33 5.62 -11.81
N GLY A 163 -49.40 5.07 -12.38
CA GLY A 163 -50.65 5.81 -12.63
C GLY A 163 -51.46 6.11 -11.37
N GLU A 164 -51.23 5.38 -10.29
CA GLU A 164 -51.94 5.52 -9.01
C GLU A 164 -51.29 6.55 -8.06
N ILE A 165 -50.10 7.04 -8.41
CA ILE A 165 -49.34 7.99 -7.60
C ILE A 165 -49.87 9.43 -7.76
N ALA A 166 -50.21 10.04 -6.63
CA ALA A 166 -50.71 11.41 -6.50
C ALA A 166 -49.55 12.42 -6.53
N ALA A 167 -49.24 12.95 -7.71
CA ALA A 167 -48.09 13.85 -7.91
C ALA A 167 -48.14 15.20 -7.16
N ASP A 168 -49.27 15.52 -6.54
CA ASP A 168 -49.54 16.74 -5.79
C ASP A 168 -49.36 16.60 -4.27
N GLU A 169 -49.14 15.37 -3.79
CA GLU A 169 -48.83 15.11 -2.39
C GLU A 169 -47.31 15.07 -2.17
N ASP A 170 -46.84 15.74 -1.12
CA ASP A 170 -45.41 15.86 -0.76
C ASP A 170 -44.97 14.76 0.23
N THR A 171 -45.67 13.62 0.27
CA THR A 171 -45.32 12.48 1.14
C THR A 171 -44.28 11.56 0.50
N LEU A 172 -43.53 10.82 1.31
CA LEU A 172 -42.43 9.97 0.83
C LEU A 172 -42.89 8.81 -0.06
N ASP A 173 -44.12 8.37 0.13
CA ASP A 173 -44.75 7.29 -0.60
C ASP A 173 -45.33 7.76 -1.96
N GLU A 174 -45.53 9.06 -2.14
CA GLU A 174 -45.98 9.69 -3.39
C GLU A 174 -44.82 10.32 -4.20
N LEU A 175 -43.72 10.66 -3.54
CA LEU A 175 -42.52 11.18 -4.20
C LEU A 175 -41.80 10.10 -5.01
N LEU A 176 -41.45 10.40 -6.26
CA LEU A 176 -40.81 9.46 -7.18
C LEU A 176 -39.33 9.76 -7.41
N ILE A 177 -38.52 8.72 -7.59
CA ILE A 177 -37.13 8.82 -8.08
C ILE A 177 -36.97 7.95 -9.33
N THR A 178 -36.52 8.56 -10.42
CA THR A 178 -36.08 7.83 -11.62
C THR A 178 -34.60 7.49 -11.50
N LEU A 179 -34.24 6.21 -11.59
CA LEU A 179 -32.86 5.76 -11.45
C LEU A 179 -32.03 6.13 -12.71
N PRO A 180 -30.92 6.88 -12.57
CA PRO A 180 -30.13 7.40 -13.69
C PRO A 180 -29.63 6.37 -14.71
N LYS A 181 -29.24 5.18 -14.22
CA LYS A 181 -28.58 4.17 -15.06
C LYS A 181 -29.55 3.26 -15.81
N CYS A 182 -30.73 2.99 -15.24
CA CYS A 182 -31.68 2.01 -15.78
C CYS A 182 -33.05 2.59 -16.11
N GLY A 183 -33.35 3.84 -15.76
CA GLY A 183 -34.61 4.51 -16.06
C GLY A 183 -35.84 4.01 -15.30
N HIS A 184 -35.72 2.94 -14.50
CA HIS A 184 -36.79 2.49 -13.61
C HIS A 184 -37.14 3.56 -12.56
N VAL A 185 -38.43 3.65 -12.25
CA VAL A 185 -39.02 4.64 -11.34
C VAL A 185 -39.50 3.90 -10.11
N PHE A 186 -39.29 4.49 -8.94
CA PHE A 186 -39.81 3.95 -7.69
C PHE A 186 -40.24 5.09 -6.77
N THR A 187 -41.12 4.77 -5.82
CA THR A 187 -41.40 5.67 -4.71
C THR A 187 -40.16 5.83 -3.83
N VAL A 188 -40.05 7.01 -3.23
CA VAL A 188 -38.98 7.40 -2.31
C VAL A 188 -38.96 6.47 -1.10
N GLU A 189 -40.13 6.12 -0.57
CA GLU A 189 -40.29 5.15 0.53
C GLU A 189 -39.74 3.76 0.16
N THR A 190 -40.13 3.23 -1.01
CA THR A 190 -39.63 1.94 -1.51
C THR A 190 -38.11 1.93 -1.58
N LEU A 191 -37.50 2.95 -2.19
CA LEU A 191 -36.04 3.02 -2.31
C LEU A 191 -35.34 3.29 -0.97
N ASP A 192 -35.97 4.00 -0.04
CA ASP A 192 -35.42 4.22 1.31
C ASP A 192 -35.32 2.91 2.09
N GLY A 193 -36.34 2.06 2.00
CA GLY A 193 -36.34 0.72 2.56
C GLY A 193 -35.25 -0.15 1.93
N ILE A 194 -35.18 -0.20 0.59
CA ILE A 194 -34.17 -0.98 -0.14
C ILE A 194 -32.73 -0.51 0.16
N CYS A 195 -32.53 0.81 0.29
CA CYS A 195 -31.21 1.38 0.55
C CYS A 195 -30.85 1.41 2.04
N GLY A 196 -31.77 1.06 2.95
CA GLY A 196 -31.54 1.04 4.39
C GLY A 196 -31.15 2.42 4.94
N MET A 197 -31.90 3.47 4.59
CA MET A 197 -31.52 4.85 4.96
C MET A 197 -31.34 5.06 6.47
N SER A 198 -32.08 4.33 7.32
CA SER A 198 -32.01 4.35 8.79
C SER A 198 -30.66 3.88 9.35
N ASP A 199 -29.86 3.19 8.54
CA ASP A 199 -28.52 2.78 8.92
C ASP A 199 -27.50 3.90 8.80
N TYR A 200 -27.78 4.90 7.96
CA TYR A 200 -26.84 5.96 7.58
C TYR A 200 -27.24 7.33 8.13
N TYR A 201 -28.48 7.48 8.57
CA TYR A 201 -29.02 8.73 9.08
C TYR A 201 -29.84 8.45 10.33
N THR A 202 -30.00 9.47 11.16
CA THR A 202 -30.90 9.44 12.32
C THR A 202 -32.17 10.20 11.98
N GLN A 203 -33.31 9.67 12.41
CA GLN A 203 -34.59 10.35 12.31
C GLN A 203 -34.90 11.06 13.62
N CYS A 204 -35.56 12.20 13.55
CA CYS A 204 -36.18 12.80 14.72
C CYS A 204 -37.46 12.04 15.07
N GLU A 205 -37.58 11.61 16.33
CA GLU A 205 -38.70 10.79 16.81
C GLU A 205 -40.06 11.52 16.73
N ALA A 206 -40.08 12.85 16.66
CA ALA A 206 -41.29 13.65 16.66
C ALA A 206 -41.92 13.85 15.26
N ASP A 207 -41.11 13.84 14.19
CA ASP A 207 -41.54 14.23 12.84
C ASP A 207 -41.04 13.27 11.73
N GLY A 208 -40.22 12.26 12.07
CA GLY A 208 -39.67 11.30 11.12
C GLY A 208 -38.62 11.88 10.17
N THR A 209 -38.21 13.14 10.36
CA THR A 209 -37.27 13.81 9.46
C THR A 209 -35.82 13.37 9.69
N TRP A 210 -35.06 13.18 8.61
CA TRP A 210 -33.64 12.86 8.67
C TRP A 210 -32.83 14.07 9.12
N ARG A 211 -32.19 14.01 10.30
CA ARG A 211 -31.54 15.17 10.92
C ARG A 211 -30.01 15.08 10.95
N ASP A 212 -29.47 13.97 11.47
CA ASP A 212 -28.02 13.81 11.64
C ASP A 212 -27.47 12.58 10.91
N LEU A 213 -26.17 12.64 10.60
CA LEU A 213 -25.42 11.53 10.03
C LEU A 213 -25.18 10.44 11.08
N LYS A 214 -25.51 9.20 10.74
CA LYS A 214 -25.15 8.03 11.53
C LYS A 214 -23.87 7.41 10.96
N ALA A 215 -22.96 6.97 11.82
CA ALA A 215 -21.85 6.14 11.38
C ALA A 215 -22.44 4.77 10.98
N PRO A 216 -22.30 4.35 9.71
CA PRO A 216 -22.90 3.09 9.28
C PRO A 216 -22.26 1.93 10.02
N VAL A 217 -23.09 1.01 10.49
CA VAL A 217 -22.60 -0.28 10.99
C VAL A 217 -22.03 -1.03 9.79
N THR A 218 -20.72 -1.28 9.81
CA THR A 218 -19.98 -1.91 8.70
C THR A 218 -20.40 -3.36 8.42
N GLN A 219 -21.15 -3.97 9.32
CA GLN A 219 -21.62 -5.36 9.22
C GLN A 219 -23.13 -5.42 9.47
N THR A 220 -23.81 -6.32 8.78
CA THR A 220 -25.17 -6.75 9.11
C THR A 220 -25.15 -7.59 10.38
N GLU A 221 -26.32 -7.89 10.95
CA GLU A 221 -26.47 -8.82 12.08
C GLU A 221 -25.87 -10.20 11.80
N THR A 222 -25.76 -10.58 10.51
CA THR A 222 -25.12 -11.81 10.02
C THR A 222 -23.61 -11.69 9.81
N GLY A 223 -22.99 -10.55 10.14
CA GLY A 223 -21.55 -10.31 9.95
C GLY A 223 -21.14 -9.98 8.50
N GLU A 224 -22.07 -9.94 7.56
CA GLU A 224 -21.79 -9.60 6.16
C GLU A 224 -21.66 -8.09 5.95
N ARG A 225 -20.67 -7.66 5.15
CA ARG A 225 -20.58 -6.24 4.74
C ARG A 225 -21.70 -5.90 3.76
N LYS A 226 -22.26 -4.70 3.88
CA LYS A 226 -23.37 -4.23 3.02
C LYS A 226 -22.93 -4.12 1.56
N LYS A 227 -23.77 -4.66 0.67
CA LYS A 227 -23.56 -4.59 -0.79
C LYS A 227 -24.12 -3.27 -1.33
N PRO A 228 -23.60 -2.76 -2.47
CA PRO A 228 -24.19 -1.58 -3.11
C PRO A 228 -25.67 -1.83 -3.43
N PRO A 229 -26.56 -0.87 -3.15
CA PRO A 229 -27.97 -1.02 -3.44
C PRO A 229 -28.19 -1.18 -4.94
N VAL A 230 -29.08 -2.09 -5.30
CA VAL A 230 -29.40 -2.43 -6.69
C VAL A 230 -30.89 -2.22 -6.96
N CYS A 231 -31.22 -1.86 -8.20
CA CYS A 231 -32.58 -1.72 -8.66
C CYS A 231 -33.33 -3.06 -8.54
N PRO A 232 -34.52 -3.10 -7.91
CA PRO A 232 -35.32 -4.33 -7.79
C PRO A 232 -35.63 -4.99 -9.13
N THR A 233 -35.91 -4.19 -10.15
CA THR A 233 -36.36 -4.68 -11.46
C THR A 233 -35.22 -5.25 -12.32
N CYS A 234 -34.05 -4.62 -12.32
CA CYS A 234 -32.97 -4.96 -13.27
C CYS A 234 -31.58 -5.15 -12.64
N ARG A 235 -31.48 -5.03 -11.31
CA ARG A 235 -30.25 -5.15 -10.52
C ARG A 235 -29.13 -4.16 -10.88
N SER A 236 -29.44 -3.11 -11.66
CA SER A 236 -28.50 -2.00 -11.90
C SER A 236 -28.26 -1.19 -10.64
N ALA A 237 -27.03 -0.69 -10.44
CA ALA A 237 -26.67 0.06 -9.25
C ALA A 237 -27.51 1.35 -9.05
N VAL A 238 -28.04 1.52 -7.84
CA VAL A 238 -28.75 2.73 -7.41
C VAL A 238 -27.72 3.83 -7.14
N THR A 239 -27.66 4.82 -8.04
CA THR A 239 -26.65 5.90 -8.01
C THR A 239 -27.28 7.29 -7.96
N SER A 240 -28.55 7.38 -7.55
CA SER A 240 -29.20 8.69 -7.40
C SER A 240 -28.53 9.50 -6.28
N PRO A 241 -28.56 10.85 -6.34
CA PRO A 241 -27.88 11.70 -5.36
C PRO A 241 -28.27 11.43 -3.91
N ARG A 242 -29.56 11.13 -3.65
CA ARG A 242 -30.09 10.83 -2.32
C ARG A 242 -29.43 9.60 -1.69
N TYR A 243 -29.21 8.55 -2.48
CA TYR A 243 -28.57 7.29 -2.04
C TYR A 243 -27.06 7.28 -2.24
N GLY A 244 -26.47 8.43 -2.60
CA GLY A 244 -25.05 8.54 -2.90
C GLY A 244 -24.15 8.11 -1.73
N ARG A 245 -24.54 8.40 -0.49
CA ARG A 245 -23.79 7.97 0.71
C ARG A 245 -23.80 6.45 0.87
N VAL A 246 -24.97 5.83 0.74
CA VAL A 246 -25.16 4.37 0.83
C VAL A 246 -24.30 3.67 -0.23
N TYR A 247 -24.43 4.10 -1.49
CA TYR A 247 -23.66 3.53 -2.60
C TYR A 247 -22.15 3.70 -2.41
N LYS A 248 -21.68 4.92 -2.08
CA LYS A 248 -20.25 5.20 -1.89
C LYS A 248 -19.67 4.46 -0.70
N SER A 249 -20.43 4.29 0.39
CA SER A 249 -19.98 3.49 1.55
C SER A 249 -19.75 2.04 1.15
N ALA A 250 -20.71 1.42 0.45
CA ALA A 250 -20.57 0.05 -0.01
C ALA A 250 -19.46 -0.13 -1.07
N ASP A 251 -19.26 0.87 -1.94
CA ASP A 251 -18.18 0.87 -2.93
C ASP A 251 -16.79 0.95 -2.26
N LEU A 252 -16.65 1.81 -1.23
CA LEU A 252 -15.43 1.87 -0.41
C LEU A 252 -15.13 0.51 0.26
N ASP A 253 -16.14 -0.17 0.80
CA ASP A 253 -15.98 -1.49 1.39
C ASP A 253 -15.50 -2.55 0.39
N ILE A 254 -15.98 -2.49 -0.84
CA ILE A 254 -15.51 -3.37 -1.93
C ILE A 254 -14.05 -3.07 -2.26
N LEU A 255 -13.70 -1.79 -2.39
CA LEU A 255 -12.32 -1.37 -2.66
C LEU A 255 -11.38 -1.81 -1.54
N GLU A 256 -11.78 -1.69 -0.28
CA GLU A 256 -11.03 -2.22 0.85
C GLU A 256 -10.83 -3.73 0.75
N ARG A 257 -11.88 -4.50 0.46
CA ARG A 257 -11.78 -5.96 0.30
C ARG A 257 -10.80 -6.33 -0.82
N ASN A 258 -10.83 -5.63 -1.94
CA ASN A 258 -9.91 -5.86 -3.05
C ASN A 258 -8.46 -5.55 -2.65
N VAL A 259 -8.24 -4.49 -1.85
CA VAL A 259 -6.93 -4.18 -1.28
C VAL A 259 -6.48 -5.29 -0.33
N ILE A 260 -7.32 -5.70 0.61
CA ILE A 260 -7.04 -6.79 1.57
C ILE A 260 -6.69 -8.08 0.82
N SER A 261 -7.53 -8.50 -0.14
CA SER A 261 -7.30 -9.71 -0.95
C SER A 261 -5.99 -9.66 -1.71
N ARG A 262 -5.67 -8.52 -2.34
CA ARG A 262 -4.41 -8.31 -3.05
C ARG A 262 -3.21 -8.37 -2.11
N MET A 263 -3.29 -7.73 -0.94
CA MET A 263 -2.19 -7.71 0.03
C MET A 263 -1.98 -9.10 0.64
N SER A 264 -3.04 -9.83 0.96
CA SER A 264 -2.96 -11.23 1.41
C SER A 264 -2.28 -12.11 0.36
N GLY A 265 -2.71 -12.04 -0.90
CA GLY A 265 -2.08 -12.81 -1.98
C GLY A 265 -0.60 -12.46 -2.18
N GLN A 266 -0.20 -11.20 -1.96
CA GLN A 266 1.21 -10.80 -2.02
C GLN A 266 2.03 -11.38 -0.86
N LEU A 267 1.48 -11.42 0.35
CA LEU A 267 2.14 -12.03 1.51
C LEU A 267 2.31 -13.54 1.32
N ASP A 268 1.29 -14.25 0.84
CA ASP A 268 1.39 -15.69 0.57
C ASP A 268 2.43 -15.96 -0.52
N ALA A 269 2.51 -15.11 -1.54
CA ALA A 269 3.58 -15.17 -2.53
C ALA A 269 4.97 -14.91 -1.90
N PHE A 270 5.08 -14.01 -0.92
CA PHE A 270 6.33 -13.78 -0.20
C PHE A 270 6.78 -15.02 0.56
N ARG A 271 5.85 -15.71 1.23
CA ARG A 271 6.15 -16.97 1.93
C ARG A 271 6.62 -18.04 0.96
N GLY A 272 5.89 -18.22 -0.14
CA GLY A 272 6.28 -19.17 -1.18
C GLY A 272 7.66 -18.89 -1.77
N MET A 273 8.04 -17.62 -1.94
CA MET A 273 9.39 -17.24 -2.39
C MET A 273 10.44 -17.43 -1.31
N MET A 274 10.15 -17.06 -0.06
CA MET A 274 11.07 -17.21 1.07
C MET A 274 11.46 -18.67 1.27
N ASN A 275 10.49 -19.57 1.24
CA ASN A 275 10.71 -21.01 1.41
C ASN A 275 11.54 -21.63 0.26
N ARG A 276 11.60 -20.97 -0.90
CA ARG A 276 12.43 -21.42 -2.04
C ARG A 276 13.87 -20.93 -1.95
N ILE A 277 14.13 -19.89 -1.16
CA ILE A 277 15.48 -19.36 -0.98
C ILE A 277 16.21 -20.24 0.04
N SER A 278 17.30 -20.86 -0.37
CA SER A 278 18.16 -21.64 0.53
C SER A 278 19.28 -20.77 1.06
N LYS A 279 19.27 -20.48 2.37
CA LYS A 279 20.37 -19.79 3.07
C LYS A 279 21.70 -20.52 2.86
N ALA A 280 21.73 -21.84 3.06
CA ALA A 280 22.93 -22.67 2.92
C ALA A 280 23.57 -22.57 1.52
N LYS A 281 22.77 -22.50 0.45
CA LYS A 281 23.30 -22.31 -0.91
C LYS A 281 23.96 -20.94 -1.09
N ILE A 282 23.35 -19.89 -0.55
CA ILE A 282 23.92 -18.53 -0.62
C ILE A 282 25.21 -18.48 0.22
N GLU A 283 25.18 -19.03 1.42
CA GLU A 283 26.33 -19.11 2.32
C GLU A 283 27.51 -19.84 1.69
N SER A 284 27.28 -21.03 1.11
CA SER A 284 28.31 -21.79 0.40
C SER A 284 28.92 -20.99 -0.76
N ALA A 285 28.09 -20.30 -1.54
CA ALA A 285 28.57 -19.45 -2.63
C ALA A 285 29.43 -18.29 -2.12
N LEU A 286 29.02 -17.63 -1.03
CA LEU A 286 29.77 -16.54 -0.40
C LEU A 286 31.10 -17.02 0.17
N VAL A 287 31.11 -18.10 0.96
CA VAL A 287 32.32 -18.65 1.58
C VAL A 287 33.33 -19.15 0.52
N THR A 288 32.85 -19.65 -0.62
CA THR A 288 33.72 -20.08 -1.73
C THR A 288 34.31 -18.89 -2.49
N GLN A 289 33.54 -17.82 -2.68
CA GLN A 289 33.97 -16.65 -3.48
C GLN A 289 34.77 -15.63 -2.66
N ALA A 290 34.49 -15.47 -1.36
CA ALA A 290 35.14 -14.46 -0.54
C ALA A 290 36.68 -14.55 -0.54
N PRO A 291 37.31 -15.75 -0.49
CA PRO A 291 38.77 -15.88 -0.50
C PRO A 291 39.44 -15.57 -1.84
N THR A 292 38.69 -15.56 -2.95
CA THR A 292 39.28 -15.41 -4.31
C THR A 292 39.37 -13.95 -4.75
N ILE A 293 38.78 -13.03 -3.99
CA ILE A 293 38.71 -11.62 -4.36
C ILE A 293 40.01 -10.91 -4.01
N VAL A 294 40.59 -10.24 -5.01
CA VAL A 294 41.72 -9.33 -4.81
C VAL A 294 41.16 -7.98 -4.37
N LEU A 295 41.59 -7.51 -3.18
CA LEU A 295 41.23 -6.18 -2.71
C LEU A 295 42.04 -5.11 -3.45
N GLU A 296 41.34 -4.13 -4.01
CA GLU A 296 41.93 -2.84 -4.31
C GLU A 296 42.09 -2.04 -3.01
N SER A 297 43.19 -1.30 -2.85
CA SER A 297 43.44 -0.50 -1.66
C SER A 297 42.41 0.62 -1.52
N VAL A 298 41.39 0.39 -0.70
CA VAL A 298 40.44 1.44 -0.30
C VAL A 298 41.01 2.14 0.93
N SER A 299 41.87 3.14 0.73
CA SER A 299 42.31 4.02 1.82
C SER A 299 41.31 5.18 1.93
N ALA A 300 40.48 5.16 2.98
CA ALA A 300 39.55 6.23 3.27
C ALA A 300 40.09 7.12 4.38
N ALA A 301 40.06 8.45 4.17
CA ALA A 301 40.42 9.41 5.21
C ALA A 301 39.51 9.25 6.43
N GLY A 302 40.02 9.54 7.64
CA GLY A 302 39.24 9.44 8.88
C GLY A 302 37.96 10.30 8.89
N SER A 303 37.89 11.35 8.07
CA SER A 303 36.68 12.15 7.83
C SER A 303 35.55 11.33 7.18
N VAL A 304 35.87 10.44 6.25
CA VAL A 304 34.92 9.57 5.55
C VAL A 304 34.28 8.58 6.52
N HIS A 305 35.06 7.94 7.39
CA HIS A 305 34.54 7.06 8.45
C HIS A 305 33.51 7.77 9.35
N LYS A 306 33.79 9.03 9.73
CA LYS A 306 32.85 9.85 10.53
C LYS A 306 31.58 10.19 9.74
N ILE A 307 31.68 10.45 8.45
CA ILE A 307 30.53 10.72 7.57
C ILE A 307 29.65 9.48 7.48
N CYS A 308 30.21 8.33 7.11
CA CYS A 308 29.47 7.06 7.02
C CYS A 308 28.82 6.69 8.37
N GLY A 309 29.56 6.88 9.48
CA GLY A 309 29.04 6.67 10.83
C GLY A 309 27.84 7.56 11.16
N ARG A 310 27.87 8.85 10.78
CA ARG A 310 26.73 9.77 10.92
C ARG A 310 25.57 9.38 10.01
N GLY A 311 25.84 8.97 8.78
CA GLY A 311 24.82 8.49 7.83
C GLY A 311 24.02 7.33 8.40
N ARG A 312 24.70 6.31 8.93
CA ARG A 312 24.07 5.17 9.60
C ARG A 312 23.22 5.59 10.79
N LYS A 313 23.76 6.42 11.70
CA LYS A 313 23.02 6.91 12.87
C LYS A 313 21.78 7.72 12.47
N SER A 314 21.91 8.60 11.47
CA SER A 314 20.80 9.41 10.97
C SER A 314 19.68 8.53 10.42
N LEU A 315 20.03 7.52 9.63
CA LEU A 315 19.06 6.57 9.07
C LEU A 315 18.35 5.79 10.18
N LEU A 316 19.10 5.25 11.14
CA LEU A 316 18.54 4.46 12.25
C LEU A 316 17.68 5.31 13.21
N SER A 317 17.98 6.60 13.35
CA SER A 317 17.20 7.53 14.18
C SER A 317 15.87 7.98 13.55
N ASN A 318 15.68 7.75 12.26
CA ASN A 318 14.46 8.13 11.56
C ASN A 318 13.26 7.33 12.09
N LYS A 319 12.15 8.00 12.40
CA LYS A 319 10.92 7.38 12.93
C LYS A 319 9.80 7.22 11.90
N THR A 320 10.06 7.46 10.61
CA THR A 320 9.07 7.21 9.56
C THR A 320 8.62 5.75 9.57
N GLU A 321 7.31 5.52 9.38
CA GLU A 321 6.67 4.19 9.27
C GLU A 321 7.00 3.50 7.93
N ILE A 322 8.30 3.40 7.64
CA ILE A 322 8.87 2.77 6.46
C ILE A 322 10.08 1.94 6.94
N PRO A 323 10.20 0.67 6.49
CA PRO A 323 11.37 -0.14 6.80
C PRO A 323 12.66 0.50 6.26
N VAL A 324 13.79 0.01 6.71
CA VAL A 324 15.10 0.44 6.19
C VAL A 324 15.12 0.38 4.65
N PRO A 325 15.56 1.44 3.96
CA PRO A 325 15.62 1.43 2.50
C PRO A 325 16.52 0.32 1.92
N ALA A 326 16.14 -0.26 0.77
CA ALA A 326 16.88 -1.38 0.16
C ALA A 326 18.33 -1.00 -0.23
N ASP A 327 18.58 0.25 -0.61
CA ASP A 327 19.91 0.76 -0.92
C ASP A 327 20.84 0.79 0.31
N ALA A 328 20.29 0.81 1.52
CA ALA A 328 21.07 0.71 2.75
C ALA A 328 21.53 -0.73 3.07
N LEU A 329 20.98 -1.74 2.40
CA LEU A 329 21.41 -3.13 2.51
C LEU A 329 22.57 -3.47 1.56
N ASN A 330 23.03 -2.49 0.78
CA ASN A 330 24.19 -2.63 -0.08
C ASN A 330 25.46 -2.22 0.68
N PRO A 331 26.41 -3.12 0.95
CA PRO A 331 27.67 -2.77 1.60
C PRO A 331 28.53 -1.82 0.74
N GLY A 332 28.27 -1.69 -0.56
CA GLY A 332 28.89 -0.69 -1.44
C GLY A 332 28.24 0.69 -1.41
N ASN A 333 27.29 0.95 -0.50
CA ASN A 333 26.71 2.28 -0.33
C ASN A 333 27.73 3.23 0.34
N GLU A 334 28.35 4.09 -0.46
CA GLU A 334 29.40 5.02 -0.02
C GLU A 334 28.97 6.00 1.08
N ALA A 335 27.66 6.26 1.22
CA ALA A 335 27.14 7.11 2.28
C ALA A 335 27.10 6.40 3.65
N LEU A 336 27.22 5.07 3.68
CA LEU A 336 27.02 4.24 4.88
C LEU A 336 28.22 3.34 5.20
N PHE A 337 28.95 2.90 4.20
CA PHE A 337 30.00 1.89 4.30
C PHE A 337 31.18 2.20 3.38
N ILE A 338 32.30 1.57 3.71
CA ILE A 338 33.58 1.74 2.99
C ILE A 338 34.05 0.34 2.59
N VAL A 339 33.28 -0.32 1.74
CA VAL A 339 33.59 -1.66 1.22
C VAL A 339 34.07 -1.56 -0.22
N SER A 340 35.11 -2.32 -0.56
CA SER A 340 35.69 -2.35 -1.90
C SER A 340 34.65 -2.72 -2.97
N PRO A 341 34.56 -2.01 -4.12
CA PRO A 341 33.54 -2.29 -5.13
C PRO A 341 33.49 -3.75 -5.64
N PRO A 342 34.63 -4.43 -5.92
CA PRO A 342 34.62 -5.85 -6.30
C PRO A 342 34.00 -6.77 -5.23
N VAL A 343 34.24 -6.46 -3.95
CA VAL A 343 33.65 -7.17 -2.81
C VAL A 343 32.15 -6.93 -2.74
N ALA A 344 31.71 -5.67 -2.85
CA ALA A 344 30.30 -5.31 -2.81
C ALA A 344 29.52 -5.93 -3.99
N VAL A 345 30.08 -5.93 -5.20
CA VAL A 345 29.46 -6.56 -6.38
C VAL A 345 29.28 -8.06 -6.17
N THR A 346 30.29 -8.75 -5.64
CA THR A 346 30.24 -10.19 -5.38
C THR A 346 29.19 -10.53 -4.34
N TRP A 347 29.15 -9.80 -3.22
CA TRP A 347 28.11 -9.91 -2.21
C TRP A 347 26.71 -9.73 -2.81
N ASN A 348 26.49 -8.60 -3.49
CA ASN A 348 25.18 -8.24 -4.06
C ASN A 348 24.69 -9.28 -5.07
N LYS A 349 25.59 -9.89 -5.85
CA LYS A 349 25.26 -10.96 -6.78
C LYS A 349 24.72 -12.19 -6.05
N ALA A 350 25.38 -12.60 -4.96
CA ALA A 350 24.98 -13.78 -4.18
C ALA A 350 23.67 -13.57 -3.41
N VAL A 351 23.49 -12.40 -2.79
CA VAL A 351 22.29 -12.11 -1.98
C VAL A 351 21.11 -11.55 -2.78
N LYS A 352 21.25 -11.41 -4.11
CA LYS A 352 20.23 -10.86 -5.01
C LYS A 352 18.81 -11.41 -4.79
N PRO A 353 18.59 -12.73 -4.59
CA PRO A 353 17.25 -13.26 -4.34
C PRO A 353 16.61 -12.69 -3.08
N LEU A 354 17.40 -12.49 -2.00
CA LEU A 354 16.95 -11.90 -0.75
C LEU A 354 16.60 -10.41 -0.92
N ILE A 355 17.45 -9.66 -1.63
CA ILE A 355 17.21 -8.22 -1.89
C ILE A 355 15.97 -8.01 -2.77
N GLN A 356 15.75 -8.85 -3.78
CA GLN A 356 14.53 -8.77 -4.60
C GLN A 356 13.26 -9.05 -3.80
N LEU A 357 13.31 -9.99 -2.86
CA LEU A 357 12.20 -10.25 -1.95
C LEU A 357 11.98 -9.06 -0.99
N TYR A 358 13.07 -8.48 -0.49
CA TYR A 358 13.05 -7.30 0.37
C TYR A 358 12.38 -6.10 -0.31
N GLU A 359 12.76 -5.78 -1.55
CA GLU A 359 12.16 -4.70 -2.33
C GLU A 359 10.65 -4.89 -2.56
N ARG A 360 10.20 -6.13 -2.71
CA ARG A 360 8.77 -6.43 -2.81
C ARG A 360 8.05 -6.18 -1.49
N ALA A 361 8.66 -6.57 -0.36
CA ALA A 361 8.13 -6.28 0.97
C ALA A 361 8.07 -4.76 1.22
N LEU A 362 9.08 -3.99 0.80
CA LEU A 362 9.05 -2.52 0.85
C LEU A 362 7.89 -1.93 0.05
N LYS A 363 7.56 -2.48 -1.12
CA LYS A 363 6.40 -2.03 -1.90
C LYS A 363 5.11 -2.24 -1.13
N VAL A 364 4.96 -3.35 -0.39
CA VAL A 364 3.80 -3.60 0.46
C VAL A 364 3.74 -2.64 1.64
N ALA A 365 4.85 -2.42 2.32
CA ALA A 365 4.93 -1.44 3.41
C ALA A 365 4.64 0.00 2.94
N GLY A 366 5.01 0.33 1.69
CA GLY A 366 4.71 1.61 1.06
C GLY A 366 3.32 1.72 0.44
N MET A 367 2.52 0.65 0.40
CA MET A 367 1.17 0.75 -0.13
C MET A 367 0.29 1.57 0.83
N ARG A 368 -0.47 2.48 0.23
CA ARG A 368 -1.54 3.23 0.89
C ARG A 368 -2.80 3.03 0.07
N SER A 369 -3.85 2.54 0.71
CA SER A 369 -5.12 2.28 0.02
C SER A 369 -5.73 3.59 -0.49
N ALA A 370 -6.58 3.50 -1.51
CA ALA A 370 -7.31 4.68 -2.00
C ALA A 370 -8.14 5.33 -0.88
N HIS A 371 -8.69 4.51 0.02
CA HIS A 371 -9.44 4.97 1.18
C HIS A 371 -8.55 5.74 2.16
N VAL A 372 -7.36 5.23 2.50
CA VAL A 372 -6.40 5.95 3.36
C VAL A 372 -5.99 7.27 2.75
N LYS A 373 -5.68 7.31 1.45
CA LYS A 373 -5.32 8.56 0.75
C LYS A 373 -6.46 9.58 0.76
N ALA A 374 -7.70 9.12 0.51
CA ALA A 374 -8.87 9.99 0.55
C ALA A 374 -9.11 10.54 1.96
N TRP A 375 -8.97 9.70 2.98
CA TRP A 375 -9.08 10.08 4.38
C TRP A 375 -8.00 11.08 4.78
N GLU A 376 -6.73 10.82 4.46
CA GLU A 376 -5.59 11.70 4.74
C GLU A 376 -5.73 13.05 4.03
N ALA A 377 -6.20 13.07 2.78
CA ALA A 377 -6.45 14.30 2.03
C ALA A 377 -7.59 15.12 2.64
N ALA A 378 -8.71 14.49 3.01
CA ALA A 378 -9.83 15.14 3.67
C ALA A 378 -9.40 15.70 5.04
N TRP A 379 -8.69 14.90 5.83
CA TRP A 379 -8.17 15.30 7.13
C TRP A 379 -7.17 16.46 7.03
N SER A 380 -6.25 16.43 6.07
CA SER A 380 -5.26 17.50 5.87
C SER A 380 -5.93 18.81 5.44
N CYS A 381 -6.85 18.74 4.47
CA CYS A 381 -7.62 19.89 4.01
C CYS A 381 -8.45 20.53 5.14
N LEU A 382 -9.10 19.71 5.98
CA LEU A 382 -9.85 20.20 7.14
C LEU A 382 -8.92 20.80 8.20
N CYS A 383 -7.75 20.19 8.44
CA CYS A 383 -6.75 20.77 9.34
C CYS A 383 -6.32 22.16 8.85
N GLU A 384 -6.02 22.31 7.56
CA GLU A 384 -5.64 23.59 6.94
C GLU A 384 -6.75 24.63 7.09
N GLN A 385 -8.01 24.26 6.82
CA GLN A 385 -9.16 25.16 7.00
C GLN A 385 -9.34 25.61 8.45
N GLU A 386 -9.17 24.71 9.44
CA GLU A 386 -9.26 25.10 10.85
C GLU A 386 -8.10 26.02 11.27
N MET A 387 -6.91 25.77 10.73
CA MET A 387 -5.74 26.64 10.95
C MET A 387 -5.96 28.03 10.33
N GLU A 388 -6.50 28.11 9.10
CA GLU A 388 -6.84 29.38 8.45
C GLU A 388 -7.91 30.16 9.23
N ARG A 389 -8.91 29.47 9.80
CA ARG A 389 -9.92 30.12 10.67
C ARG A 389 -9.29 30.71 11.92
N ALA A 390 -8.36 29.99 12.56
CA ALA A 390 -7.65 30.48 13.74
C ALA A 390 -6.75 31.69 13.40
N LEU A 391 -6.18 31.74 12.19
CA LEU A 391 -5.42 32.90 11.72
C LEU A 391 -6.33 34.09 11.34
N GLY A 392 -7.53 33.82 10.81
CA GLY A 392 -8.50 34.83 10.41
C GLY A 392 -9.24 35.50 11.57
N ASP A 393 -9.37 34.82 12.72
CA ASP A 393 -9.93 35.36 13.95
C ASP A 393 -9.03 35.03 15.17
N PRO A 394 -7.94 35.81 15.37
CA PRO A 394 -7.02 35.59 16.48
C PRO A 394 -7.67 35.73 17.86
N ALA A 395 -8.77 36.48 17.97
CA ALA A 395 -9.46 36.70 19.25
C ALA A 395 -10.24 35.47 19.72
N ARG A 396 -10.69 34.62 18.79
CA ARG A 396 -11.36 33.33 19.09
C ARG A 396 -10.45 32.13 18.87
N ALA A 397 -9.18 32.33 18.56
CA ALA A 397 -8.24 31.25 18.30
C ALA A 397 -8.02 30.39 19.56
N PRO A 398 -8.06 29.05 19.43
CA PRO A 398 -7.76 28.16 20.54
C PRO A 398 -6.30 28.27 20.98
N ARG A 399 -6.04 28.01 22.27
CA ARG A 399 -4.71 28.14 22.88
C ARG A 399 -3.61 27.31 22.18
N ASN A 400 -3.97 26.13 21.66
CA ASN A 400 -3.12 25.28 20.82
C ASN A 400 -3.78 25.04 19.46
N PRO A 401 -3.61 25.96 18.48
CA PRO A 401 -4.30 25.90 17.20
C PRO A 401 -4.07 24.58 16.45
N ASN A 402 -2.83 24.09 16.42
CA ASN A 402 -2.48 22.85 15.72
C ASN A 402 -3.23 21.63 16.29
N GLN A 403 -3.23 21.45 17.61
CA GLN A 403 -3.90 20.31 18.24
C GLN A 403 -5.42 20.40 18.07
N TYR A 404 -5.98 21.60 18.23
CA TYR A 404 -7.40 21.84 18.03
C TYR A 404 -7.82 21.55 16.58
N ALA A 405 -7.07 22.06 15.61
CA ALA A 405 -7.31 21.81 14.19
C ALA A 405 -7.29 20.31 13.87
N MET A 406 -6.31 19.55 14.39
CA MET A 406 -6.25 18.11 14.21
C MET A 406 -7.45 17.37 14.81
N GLN A 407 -7.91 17.78 16.00
CA GLN A 407 -9.08 17.18 16.66
C GLN A 407 -10.37 17.51 15.92
N MET A 408 -10.58 18.78 15.57
CA MET A 408 -11.75 19.23 14.81
C MET A 408 -11.81 18.58 13.43
N ALA A 409 -10.67 18.50 12.73
CA ALA A 409 -10.60 17.82 11.44
C ALA A 409 -11.00 16.35 11.57
N ARG A 410 -10.54 15.62 12.60
CA ARG A 410 -10.95 14.22 12.83
C ARG A 410 -12.45 14.09 13.04
N MET A 411 -13.06 14.99 13.82
CA MET A 411 -14.52 14.98 14.01
C MET A 411 -15.26 15.31 12.72
N LYS A 412 -14.78 16.29 11.94
CA LYS A 412 -15.41 16.74 10.68
C LYS A 412 -15.27 15.77 9.52
N VAL A 413 -14.23 14.93 9.48
CA VAL A 413 -14.15 13.84 8.50
C VAL A 413 -15.33 12.86 8.67
N GLY A 414 -15.84 12.69 9.90
CA GLY A 414 -17.04 11.91 10.18
C GLY A 414 -16.90 10.40 9.91
N GLN A 415 -15.69 9.93 9.62
CA GLN A 415 -15.33 8.52 9.44
C GLN A 415 -14.03 8.20 10.19
N PRO A 416 -13.95 7.03 10.85
CA PRO A 416 -12.71 6.61 11.49
C PRO A 416 -11.60 6.41 10.46
N GLN A 417 -10.35 6.58 10.88
CA GLN A 417 -9.21 6.33 10.01
C GLN A 417 -9.24 4.87 9.52
N PRO A 418 -9.12 4.61 8.21
CA PRO A 418 -9.07 3.26 7.69
C PRO A 418 -7.88 2.50 8.29
N ARG A 419 -8.13 1.27 8.76
CA ARG A 419 -7.11 0.41 9.41
C ARG A 419 -6.73 -0.81 8.56
N ALA A 420 -7.37 -1.01 7.41
CA ALA A 420 -7.28 -2.24 6.63
C ALA A 420 -5.85 -2.59 6.17
N ASP A 421 -5.01 -1.60 5.89
CA ASP A 421 -3.63 -1.77 5.43
C ASP A 421 -2.61 -1.94 6.57
N LYS A 422 -2.95 -1.53 7.79
CA LYS A 422 -2.02 -1.57 8.94
C LYS A 422 -1.55 -2.98 9.29
N ARG A 423 -2.44 -3.97 9.16
CA ARG A 423 -2.08 -5.38 9.34
C ARG A 423 -0.94 -5.77 8.40
N PHE A 424 -1.14 -5.51 7.11
CA PHE A 424 -0.21 -5.88 6.05
C PHE A 424 1.11 -5.09 6.13
N LEU A 425 1.04 -3.84 6.60
CA LEU A 425 2.21 -3.03 6.88
C LEU A 425 3.11 -3.73 7.91
N VAL A 426 2.54 -4.15 9.05
CA VAL A 426 3.27 -4.87 10.11
C VAL A 426 3.88 -6.19 9.59
N GLU A 427 3.13 -6.95 8.78
CA GLU A 427 3.63 -8.19 8.19
C GLU A 427 4.76 -7.98 7.17
N ALA A 428 4.69 -6.88 6.41
CA ALA A 428 5.79 -6.47 5.53
C ALA A 428 7.04 -6.12 6.36
N PHE A 429 6.90 -5.40 7.48
CA PHE A 429 8.00 -5.15 8.42
C PHE A 429 8.63 -6.47 8.90
N TRP A 430 7.81 -7.43 9.35
CA TRP A 430 8.31 -8.74 9.76
C TRP A 430 9.11 -9.43 8.66
N THR A 431 8.60 -9.44 7.42
CA THR A 431 9.32 -10.01 6.27
C THR A 431 10.68 -9.34 6.05
N THR A 432 10.74 -8.00 6.10
CA THR A 432 12.02 -7.27 5.96
C THR A 432 13.00 -7.56 7.10
N ILE A 433 12.51 -7.77 8.32
CA ILE A 433 13.35 -8.13 9.47
C ILE A 433 13.94 -9.52 9.29
N GLN A 434 13.12 -10.51 8.90
CA GLN A 434 13.58 -11.88 8.65
C GLN A 434 14.71 -11.93 7.62
N ILE A 435 14.54 -11.20 6.50
CA ILE A 435 15.57 -11.11 5.46
C ILE A 435 16.86 -10.52 6.02
N ARG A 436 16.78 -9.47 6.84
CA ARG A 436 17.97 -8.82 7.42
C ARG A 436 18.67 -9.67 8.48
N LEU A 437 17.93 -10.47 9.25
CA LEU A 437 18.53 -11.47 10.14
C LEU A 437 19.37 -12.47 9.35
N ILE A 438 18.84 -12.99 8.22
CA ILE A 438 19.60 -13.87 7.32
C ILE A 438 20.81 -13.15 6.73
N LEU A 439 20.65 -11.90 6.25
CA LEU A 439 21.76 -11.12 5.70
C LEU A 439 22.86 -10.87 6.75
N SER A 440 22.50 -10.65 8.01
CA SER A 440 23.45 -10.48 9.11
C SER A 440 24.26 -11.76 9.33
N ASP A 441 23.63 -12.93 9.32
CA ASP A 441 24.33 -14.21 9.43
C ASP A 441 25.26 -14.45 8.24
N LEU A 442 24.78 -14.17 7.02
CA LEU A 442 25.61 -14.29 5.82
C LEU A 442 26.80 -13.32 5.84
N ALA A 443 26.63 -12.13 6.42
CA ALA A 443 27.70 -11.14 6.59
C ALA A 443 28.74 -11.64 7.59
N TYR A 444 28.30 -12.30 8.66
CA TYR A 444 29.20 -12.97 9.59
C TYR A 444 29.95 -14.15 8.94
N ALA A 445 29.25 -14.99 8.16
CA ALA A 445 29.89 -16.09 7.42
C ALA A 445 30.94 -15.57 6.43
N TRP A 446 30.66 -14.47 5.75
CA TRP A 446 31.64 -13.76 4.92
C TRP A 446 32.86 -13.31 5.74
N LEU A 447 32.63 -12.61 6.85
CA LEU A 447 33.69 -12.13 7.73
C LEU A 447 34.61 -13.27 8.19
N LYS A 448 34.04 -14.39 8.64
CA LYS A 448 34.78 -15.58 9.08
C LYS A 448 35.64 -16.18 7.95
N ALA A 449 35.12 -16.20 6.72
CA ALA A 449 35.86 -16.72 5.56
C ALA A 449 37.08 -15.87 5.18
N VAL A 450 37.04 -14.55 5.44
CA VAL A 450 38.11 -13.62 5.07
C VAL A 450 39.10 -13.30 6.20
N ASN A 451 38.72 -13.50 7.47
CA ASN A 451 39.50 -13.04 8.64
C ASN A 451 40.95 -13.57 8.71
N ASN A 452 41.23 -14.73 8.10
CA ASN A 452 42.55 -15.38 8.12
C ASN A 452 43.37 -15.20 6.83
N LYS A 453 42.96 -14.29 5.92
CA LYS A 453 43.61 -14.14 4.61
C LYS A 453 44.52 -12.91 4.58
N LYS A 454 45.78 -13.13 4.17
CA LYS A 454 46.80 -12.07 4.03
C LYS A 454 46.39 -10.92 3.10
N ASN A 455 45.52 -11.20 2.12
CA ASN A 455 45.08 -10.23 1.12
C ASN A 455 43.88 -9.41 1.58
N TYR A 456 43.32 -9.67 2.77
CA TYR A 456 42.16 -8.97 3.30
C TYR A 456 42.57 -7.98 4.40
N THR A 457 42.28 -6.69 4.23
CA THR A 457 42.73 -5.67 5.19
C THR A 457 41.88 -5.70 6.47
N PRO A 458 42.46 -5.43 7.65
CA PRO A 458 41.71 -5.35 8.91
C PRO A 458 40.56 -4.33 8.87
N GLN A 459 40.75 -3.23 8.14
CA GLN A 459 39.71 -2.22 7.94
C GLN A 459 38.51 -2.77 7.18
N GLN A 460 38.73 -3.56 6.12
CA GLN A 460 37.64 -4.22 5.39
C GLN A 460 36.93 -5.26 6.27
N SER A 461 37.65 -6.01 7.12
CA SER A 461 37.03 -6.95 8.08
C SER A 461 36.15 -6.20 9.08
N GLN A 462 36.64 -5.10 9.63
CA GLN A 462 35.88 -4.26 10.56
C GLN A 462 34.61 -3.69 9.90
N MET A 463 34.66 -3.33 8.61
CA MET A 463 33.47 -2.84 7.91
C MET A 463 32.37 -3.90 7.80
N TRP A 464 32.71 -5.18 7.66
CA TRP A 464 31.72 -6.26 7.69
C TRP A 464 31.08 -6.45 9.05
N ALA A 465 31.87 -6.35 10.12
CA ALA A 465 31.34 -6.38 11.47
C ALA A 465 30.34 -5.22 11.71
N ILE A 466 30.68 -4.02 11.23
CA ILE A 466 29.80 -2.86 11.30
C ILE A 466 28.57 -3.01 10.41
N PHE A 467 28.71 -3.62 9.23
CA PHE A 467 27.58 -3.88 8.33
C PHE A 467 26.58 -4.87 8.94
N ALA A 468 27.06 -5.97 9.52
CA ALA A 468 26.22 -6.94 10.22
C ALA A 468 25.48 -6.31 11.42
N LEU A 469 26.19 -5.55 12.26
CA LEU A 469 25.55 -4.80 13.36
C LEU A 469 24.53 -3.79 12.85
N PHE A 470 24.81 -3.06 11.77
CA PHE A 470 23.85 -2.14 11.18
C PHE A 470 22.55 -2.84 10.72
N LEU A 471 22.64 -4.06 10.18
CA LEU A 471 21.47 -4.85 9.80
C LEU A 471 20.63 -5.20 11.04
N LEU A 472 21.28 -5.62 12.14
CA LEU A 472 20.62 -5.97 13.41
C LEU A 472 20.02 -4.75 14.11
N ASP A 473 20.74 -3.63 14.17
CA ASP A 473 20.23 -2.36 14.69
C ASP A 473 19.02 -1.87 13.88
N GLY A 474 19.07 -2.06 12.55
CA GLY A 474 17.96 -1.81 11.65
C GLY A 474 16.74 -2.70 11.92
N CYS A 475 16.96 -3.97 12.26
CA CYS A 475 15.89 -4.88 12.69
C CYS A 475 15.25 -4.39 14.00
N GLN A 476 16.05 -3.95 14.97
CA GLN A 476 15.54 -3.47 16.26
C GLN A 476 14.70 -2.20 16.10
N ARG A 477 15.18 -1.23 15.30
CA ARG A 477 14.42 -0.02 14.92
C ARG A 477 13.06 -0.41 14.32
N ASP A 478 13.09 -1.26 13.30
CA ASP A 478 11.91 -1.60 12.51
C ASP A 478 10.91 -2.45 13.29
N ALA A 479 11.38 -3.30 14.20
CA ALA A 479 10.52 -4.04 15.13
C ALA A 479 9.82 -3.09 16.12
N GLY A 480 10.51 -2.05 16.60
CA GLY A 480 9.90 -1.00 17.42
C GLY A 480 8.82 -0.23 16.67
N ILE A 481 9.05 0.11 15.40
CA ILE A 481 8.04 0.76 14.54
C ILE A 481 6.84 -0.17 14.33
N ALA A 482 7.07 -1.44 14.00
CA ALA A 482 6.01 -2.43 13.82
C ALA A 482 5.17 -2.61 15.09
N LEU A 483 5.80 -2.60 16.28
CA LEU A 483 5.10 -2.69 17.55
C LEU A 483 4.22 -1.47 17.78
N ASN A 484 4.73 -0.26 17.53
CA ASN A 484 3.96 0.98 17.65
C ASN A 484 2.73 0.97 16.73
N ILE A 485 2.88 0.51 15.49
CA ILE A 485 1.76 0.39 14.54
C ILE A 485 0.74 -0.64 15.06
N ALA A 486 1.19 -1.79 15.54
CA ALA A 486 0.31 -2.84 16.08
C ALA A 486 -0.44 -2.38 17.33
N THR A 487 0.23 -1.64 18.22
CA THR A 487 -0.37 -1.03 19.42
C THR A 487 -1.39 0.04 19.04
N ALA A 488 -1.04 0.96 18.15
CA ALA A 488 -1.96 2.00 17.66
C ALA A 488 -3.15 1.44 16.85
N SER A 489 -3.04 0.20 16.38
CA SER A 489 -4.10 -0.54 15.68
C SER A 489 -4.84 -1.52 16.60
N GLU A 490 -4.50 -1.57 17.90
CA GLU A 490 -5.09 -2.44 18.92
C GLU A 490 -5.09 -3.93 18.51
N THR A 491 -4.09 -4.35 17.73
CA THR A 491 -4.04 -5.72 17.17
C THR A 491 -3.18 -6.63 18.03
N ARG A 492 -3.79 -7.26 19.05
CA ARG A 492 -3.05 -8.03 20.08
C ARG A 492 -2.17 -9.15 19.53
N ARG A 493 -2.66 -9.93 18.56
CA ARG A 493 -1.88 -11.02 17.93
C ARG A 493 -0.62 -10.50 17.24
N GLN A 494 -0.70 -9.34 16.57
CA GLN A 494 0.46 -8.71 15.95
C GLN A 494 1.42 -8.11 16.97
N MET A 495 0.92 -7.56 18.08
CA MET A 495 1.78 -7.12 19.19
C MET A 495 2.59 -8.29 19.75
N THR A 496 1.94 -9.41 20.07
CA THR A 496 2.59 -10.62 20.60
C THR A 496 3.66 -11.15 19.65
N LYS A 497 3.36 -11.29 18.35
CA LYS A 497 4.35 -11.75 17.35
C LYS A 497 5.51 -10.76 17.18
N THR A 498 5.25 -9.46 17.23
CA THR A 498 6.32 -8.45 17.14
C THR A 498 7.23 -8.49 18.36
N LEU A 499 6.69 -8.70 19.56
CA LEU A 499 7.48 -8.84 20.77
C LEU A 499 8.35 -10.10 20.74
N LEU A 500 7.85 -11.22 20.22
CA LEU A 500 8.65 -12.42 19.96
C LEU A 500 9.82 -12.11 19.01
N LEU A 501 9.56 -11.34 17.96
CA LEU A 501 10.58 -10.92 17.00
C LEU A 501 11.64 -10.03 17.66
N ILE A 502 11.25 -9.14 18.56
CA ILE A 502 12.18 -8.32 19.37
C ILE A 502 13.07 -9.21 20.23
N MET A 503 12.51 -10.22 20.92
CA MET A 503 13.30 -11.17 21.72
C MET A 503 14.34 -11.89 20.86
N ARG A 504 13.98 -12.29 19.65
CA ARG A 504 14.93 -12.92 18.71
C ARG A 504 16.01 -11.95 18.26
N ILE A 505 15.66 -10.71 17.91
CA ILE A 505 16.64 -9.70 17.52
C ILE A 505 17.64 -9.44 18.65
N ASP A 506 17.16 -9.32 19.90
CA ASP A 506 18.02 -9.13 21.08
C ASP A 506 19.01 -10.30 21.24
N LEU A 507 18.55 -11.55 21.05
CA LEU A 507 19.41 -12.74 21.09
C LEU A 507 20.46 -12.73 19.97
N GLU A 508 20.06 -12.43 18.73
CA GLU A 508 21.00 -12.42 17.59
C GLU A 508 22.01 -11.28 17.68
N HIS A 509 21.61 -10.12 18.24
CA HIS A 509 22.51 -9.01 18.55
C HIS A 509 23.58 -9.45 19.56
N PHE A 510 23.16 -10.11 20.65
CA PHE A 510 24.09 -10.64 21.64
C PHE A 510 25.00 -11.73 21.08
N ARG A 511 24.46 -12.70 20.32
CA ARG A 511 25.25 -13.74 19.65
C ARG A 511 26.29 -13.16 18.72
N PHE A 512 25.95 -12.12 17.98
CA PHE A 512 26.91 -11.44 17.11
C PHE A 512 28.06 -10.83 17.93
N HIS A 513 27.76 -10.10 19.01
CA HIS A 513 28.79 -9.55 19.89
C HIS A 513 29.65 -10.64 20.55
N PHE A 514 29.02 -11.70 21.05
CA PHE A 514 29.72 -12.85 21.63
C PHE A 514 30.71 -13.47 20.63
N ARG A 515 30.29 -13.73 19.39
CA ARG A 515 31.17 -14.25 18.31
C ARG A 515 32.35 -13.31 18.05
N MET A 516 32.14 -12.01 18.15
CA MET A 516 33.22 -11.03 17.95
C MET A 516 34.20 -10.94 19.12
N ASP A 517 33.71 -11.08 20.35
CA ASP A 517 34.55 -11.18 21.55
C ASP A 517 35.34 -12.49 21.59
N GLU A 518 34.78 -13.58 21.07
CA GLU A 518 35.47 -14.86 20.94
C GLU A 518 36.64 -14.78 19.94
N GLU A 519 36.39 -14.24 18.74
CA GLU A 519 37.40 -14.11 17.68
C GLU A 519 38.53 -13.13 18.04
N SER A 520 38.20 -12.05 18.76
CA SER A 520 39.20 -11.08 19.24
C SER A 520 40.02 -11.59 20.44
N GLY A 521 39.66 -12.76 20.99
CA GLY A 521 40.32 -13.34 22.15
C GLY A 521 39.98 -12.65 23.48
N ASN A 522 39.04 -11.70 23.49
CA ASN A 522 38.59 -10.99 24.70
C ASN A 522 38.07 -11.95 25.77
N LEU A 523 37.41 -13.04 25.35
CA LEU A 523 36.86 -14.06 26.25
C LEU A 523 37.92 -14.91 26.97
N ARG A 524 39.20 -14.80 26.61
CA ARG A 524 40.31 -15.42 27.37
C ARG A 524 40.54 -14.72 28.70
N ILE A 525 40.12 -13.46 28.83
CA ILE A 525 40.24 -12.66 30.04
C ILE A 525 39.07 -13.00 30.96
N LEU A 526 39.35 -13.56 32.13
CA LEU A 526 38.32 -14.03 33.08
C LEU A 526 37.31 -12.93 33.43
N GLU A 527 37.77 -11.71 33.69
CA GLU A 527 36.90 -10.57 34.01
C GLU A 527 35.92 -10.24 32.88
N GLN A 528 36.40 -10.23 31.62
CA GLN A 528 35.54 -9.98 30.46
C GLN A 528 34.58 -11.13 30.22
N ARG A 529 35.04 -12.36 30.38
CA ARG A 529 34.20 -13.56 30.28
C ARG A 529 33.06 -13.54 31.29
N THR A 530 33.34 -13.20 32.55
CA THR A 530 32.32 -13.05 33.59
C THR A 530 31.31 -11.95 33.22
N LYS A 531 31.78 -10.78 32.76
CA LYS A 531 30.89 -9.69 32.31
C LYS A 531 29.97 -10.11 31.16
N VAL A 532 30.46 -10.90 30.21
CA VAL A 532 29.65 -11.41 29.09
C VAL A 532 28.65 -12.47 29.59
N ALA A 533 29.04 -13.35 30.51
CA ALA A 533 28.13 -14.33 31.12
C ALA A 533 27.01 -13.64 31.91
N ASP A 534 27.32 -12.61 32.69
CA ASP A 534 26.33 -11.86 33.46
C ASP A 534 25.34 -11.14 32.54
N LYS A 535 25.80 -10.57 31.43
CA LYS A 535 24.91 -10.01 30.39
C LYS A 535 24.00 -11.08 29.76
N ALA A 536 24.50 -12.29 29.56
CA ALA A 536 23.68 -13.40 29.06
C ALA A 536 22.59 -13.81 30.08
N LEU A 537 22.94 -13.83 31.37
CA LEU A 537 22.00 -14.09 32.46
C LEU A 537 20.92 -13.00 32.57
N ASP A 538 21.31 -11.73 32.44
CA ASP A 538 20.38 -10.60 32.39
C ASP A 538 19.41 -10.71 31.20
N GLY A 539 19.94 -11.12 30.03
CA GLY A 539 19.15 -11.42 28.84
C GLY A 539 18.12 -12.52 29.09
N ALA A 540 18.53 -13.66 29.63
CA ALA A 540 17.65 -14.78 29.99
C ALA A 540 16.55 -14.33 30.97
N THR A 541 16.94 -13.59 32.01
CA THR A 541 16.02 -13.09 33.04
C THR A 541 15.00 -12.12 32.47
N LYS A 542 15.43 -11.22 31.56
CA LYS A 542 14.56 -10.30 30.83
C LYS A 542 13.54 -11.07 30.00
N VAL A 543 13.98 -12.02 29.17
CA VAL A 543 13.10 -12.83 28.32
C VAL A 543 12.08 -13.59 29.16
N LYS A 544 12.51 -14.26 30.24
CA LYS A 544 11.63 -15.00 31.15
C LYS A 544 10.54 -14.11 31.76
N ARG A 545 10.88 -12.88 32.17
CA ARG A 545 9.92 -11.90 32.66
C ARG A 545 8.95 -11.45 31.57
N ASP A 546 9.47 -11.16 30.37
CA ASP A 546 8.66 -10.71 29.24
C ASP A 546 7.68 -11.79 28.76
N ILE A 547 8.07 -13.07 28.73
CA ILE A 547 7.17 -14.19 28.42
C ILE A 547 5.94 -14.16 29.34
N ARG A 548 6.17 -14.13 30.66
CA ARG A 548 5.09 -14.11 31.67
C ARG A 548 4.17 -12.92 31.48
N ARG A 549 4.74 -11.73 31.28
CA ARG A 549 3.99 -10.49 31.07
C ARG A 549 3.15 -10.55 29.79
N ILE A 550 3.74 -10.96 28.67
CA ILE A 550 3.08 -10.98 27.36
C ILE A 550 1.93 -11.98 27.36
N VAL A 551 2.11 -13.16 27.97
CA VAL A 551 1.07 -14.18 28.12
C VAL A 551 -0.08 -13.64 28.96
N ALA A 552 0.21 -13.06 30.13
CA ALA A 552 -0.82 -12.50 31.01
C ALA A 552 -1.63 -11.39 30.31
N GLU A 553 -0.95 -10.42 29.68
CA GLU A 553 -1.60 -9.36 28.92
C GLU A 553 -2.43 -9.91 27.75
N HIS A 554 -1.92 -10.91 27.01
CA HIS A 554 -2.64 -11.47 25.87
C HIS A 554 -3.92 -12.19 26.31
N CYS A 555 -3.83 -13.04 27.34
CA CYS A 555 -4.98 -13.77 27.87
C CYS A 555 -6.00 -12.84 28.57
N SER A 556 -5.58 -11.68 29.08
CA SER A 556 -6.50 -10.69 29.66
C SER A 556 -7.41 -10.03 28.62
N VAL A 557 -6.94 -9.91 27.36
CA VAL A 557 -7.69 -9.29 26.27
C VAL A 557 -8.45 -10.33 25.45
N LEU A 558 -7.88 -11.53 25.27
CA LEU A 558 -8.47 -12.64 24.53
C LEU A 558 -8.53 -13.86 25.46
N SER A 559 -9.71 -14.19 26.00
CA SER A 559 -9.85 -15.16 27.10
C SER A 559 -9.95 -16.63 26.68
N ASN A 560 -10.78 -16.97 25.67
CA ASN A 560 -11.10 -18.37 25.34
C ASN A 560 -10.36 -18.93 24.11
N ASP A 561 -10.23 -18.16 23.02
CA ASP A 561 -9.55 -18.57 21.78
C ASP A 561 -8.01 -18.42 21.81
N ALA A 562 -7.47 -17.95 22.94
CA ALA A 562 -6.09 -17.47 23.02
C ALA A 562 -5.09 -18.50 23.55
N ARG A 563 -5.53 -19.49 24.33
CA ARG A 563 -4.60 -20.36 25.06
C ARG A 563 -3.87 -21.33 24.11
N ASP A 564 -4.56 -21.94 23.16
CA ASP A 564 -3.92 -22.81 22.17
C ASP A 564 -3.10 -21.96 21.18
N TRP A 565 -3.69 -20.84 20.75
CA TRP A 565 -3.01 -19.93 19.83
C TRP A 565 -1.69 -19.40 20.38
N ILE A 566 -1.65 -18.96 21.64
CA ILE A 566 -0.45 -18.38 22.24
C ILE A 566 0.63 -19.44 22.47
N VAL A 567 0.27 -20.69 22.73
CA VAL A 567 1.23 -21.79 22.80
C VAL A 567 1.92 -21.95 21.45
N ASP A 568 1.14 -22.16 20.38
CA ASP A 568 1.64 -22.43 19.04
C ASP A 568 2.38 -21.25 18.39
N ASN A 569 1.99 -20.01 18.71
CA ASN A 569 2.47 -18.81 18.02
C ASN A 569 3.44 -17.96 18.84
N PHE A 570 3.66 -18.30 20.12
CA PHE A 570 4.50 -17.51 21.01
C PHE A 570 5.30 -18.36 22.00
N THR A 571 4.64 -19.07 22.91
CA THR A 571 5.28 -19.65 24.10
C THR A 571 6.37 -20.65 23.73
N GLU A 572 6.09 -21.60 22.83
CA GLU A 572 7.10 -22.59 22.42
C GLU A 572 8.36 -21.94 21.86
N THR A 573 8.20 -20.93 21.00
CA THR A 573 9.34 -20.22 20.40
C THR A 573 10.06 -19.35 21.42
N ALA A 574 9.32 -18.69 22.30
CA ALA A 574 9.90 -17.83 23.33
C ALA A 574 10.72 -18.65 24.35
N ASP A 575 10.24 -19.84 24.70
CA ASP A 575 10.96 -20.78 25.57
C ASP A 575 12.24 -21.28 24.90
N LEU A 576 12.24 -21.52 23.58
CA LEU A 576 13.47 -21.84 22.85
C LEU A 576 14.47 -20.68 22.88
N ILE A 577 14.01 -19.43 22.71
CA ILE A 577 14.88 -18.25 22.85
C ILE A 577 15.47 -18.17 24.26
N LEU A 578 14.66 -18.41 25.30
CA LEU A 578 15.12 -18.45 26.69
C LEU A 578 16.19 -19.53 26.90
N GLN A 579 15.96 -20.74 26.40
CA GLN A 579 16.93 -21.84 26.50
C GLN A 579 18.25 -21.51 25.79
N GLU A 580 18.21 -20.80 24.65
CA GLU A 580 19.43 -20.37 23.97
C GLU A 580 20.23 -19.34 24.77
N TRP A 581 19.56 -18.40 25.45
CA TRP A 581 20.23 -17.50 26.40
C TRP A 581 20.89 -18.27 27.55
N GLU A 582 20.18 -19.23 28.14
CA GLU A 582 20.71 -20.06 29.24
C GLU A 582 21.86 -20.98 28.80
N LYS A 583 21.90 -21.40 27.53
CA LYS A 583 23.04 -22.13 26.96
C LYS A 583 24.25 -21.23 26.74
N LEU A 584 24.03 -20.04 26.19
CA LEU A 584 25.09 -19.03 26.01
C LEU A 584 25.74 -18.68 27.34
N GLU A 585 24.93 -18.38 28.36
CA GLU A 585 25.38 -18.08 29.71
C GLU A 585 26.29 -19.18 30.27
N ARG A 586 25.81 -20.44 30.23
CA ARG A 586 26.56 -21.60 30.74
C ARG A 586 27.85 -21.83 29.96
N SER A 587 27.81 -21.70 28.64
CA SER A 587 28.99 -21.89 27.80
C SER A 587 30.06 -20.83 28.05
N VAL A 588 29.65 -19.55 28.14
CA VAL A 588 30.57 -18.45 28.47
C VAL A 588 31.19 -18.68 29.85
N ARG A 589 30.38 -19.03 30.87
CA ARG A 589 30.86 -19.22 32.24
C ARG A 589 31.81 -20.42 32.37
N SER A 590 31.49 -21.52 31.70
CA SER A 590 32.24 -22.78 31.76
C SER A 590 33.42 -22.84 30.79
N ALA A 591 33.59 -21.82 29.94
CA ALA A 591 34.56 -21.79 28.84
C ALA A 591 34.46 -23.01 27.91
N THR A 592 33.26 -23.53 27.72
CA THR A 592 32.99 -24.65 26.80
C THR A 592 32.62 -24.11 25.43
N PHE A 593 32.88 -24.89 24.38
CA PHE A 593 32.50 -24.53 23.01
C PHE A 593 30.99 -24.28 22.91
N TYR A 594 30.60 -23.08 22.49
CA TYR A 594 29.21 -22.78 22.13
C TYR A 594 28.99 -23.16 20.68
N GLU A 595 28.27 -24.25 20.45
CA GLU A 595 27.65 -24.45 19.15
C GLU A 595 26.25 -23.87 19.21
N ALA A 596 26.02 -22.80 18.45
CA ALA A 596 24.67 -22.33 18.22
C ALA A 596 23.91 -23.50 17.60
N VAL A 597 22.91 -24.02 18.32
CA VAL A 597 21.90 -24.84 17.65
C VAL A 597 21.36 -23.95 16.56
N SER A 598 21.50 -24.39 15.30
CA SER A 598 20.95 -23.69 14.16
C SER A 598 19.49 -23.42 14.47
N LEU A 599 19.20 -22.18 14.89
CA LEU A 599 17.82 -21.77 15.12
C LEU A 599 17.09 -22.03 13.81
N ASP A 600 17.72 -21.76 12.67
CA ASP A 600 17.23 -22.09 11.33
C ASP A 600 16.84 -23.57 11.10
N GLU A 601 17.55 -24.54 11.68
CA GLU A 601 17.20 -25.99 11.59
C GLU A 601 16.10 -26.40 12.57
N LYS A 602 15.93 -25.68 13.68
CA LYS A 602 14.76 -25.82 14.57
C LYS A 602 13.65 -24.84 14.20
N MET A 603 13.84 -23.99 13.20
CA MET A 603 12.95 -22.90 12.79
C MET A 603 12.05 -23.27 11.62
N ASP A 604 11.61 -24.52 11.58
CA ASP A 604 10.22 -24.81 11.20
C ASP A 604 9.20 -23.99 12.04
N ILE A 605 9.65 -23.28 13.09
CA ILE A 605 9.08 -22.10 13.79
C ILE A 605 8.63 -20.95 12.84
N VAL A 606 8.98 -20.96 11.56
CA VAL A 606 8.24 -20.15 10.56
C VAL A 606 6.73 -20.46 10.60
N LYS A 607 6.30 -21.61 11.15
CA LYS A 607 4.89 -21.90 11.48
C LYS A 607 4.31 -20.99 12.59
N ALA A 608 5.07 -20.68 13.65
CA ALA A 608 4.63 -19.74 14.70
C ALA A 608 4.58 -18.29 14.19
N LEU A 609 5.47 -17.97 13.24
CA LEU A 609 5.47 -16.72 12.49
C LEU A 609 4.65 -16.82 11.19
N ASP A 610 3.77 -17.82 11.05
CA ASP A 610 2.91 -17.93 9.87
C ASP A 610 1.86 -16.82 9.94
N PHE A 611 1.96 -15.87 9.02
CA PHE A 611 1.26 -14.58 9.13
C PHE A 611 -0.12 -14.58 8.42
N GLY A 612 -0.62 -15.74 7.97
CA GLY A 612 -1.77 -15.79 7.05
C GLY A 612 -2.98 -16.62 7.45
N ALA A 613 -2.96 -17.37 8.55
CA ALA A 613 -4.07 -18.26 8.91
C ALA A 613 -5.28 -17.52 9.56
N TYR A 614 -5.73 -16.39 9.00
CA TYR A 614 -6.87 -15.63 9.55
C TYR A 614 -7.94 -15.30 8.50
N LEU A 615 -8.35 -16.34 7.77
CA LEU A 615 -9.67 -16.41 7.15
C LEU A 615 -10.26 -17.79 7.48
N ARG A 616 -10.60 -17.98 8.76
CA ARG A 616 -11.81 -18.69 9.16
C ARG A 616 -12.49 -17.87 10.23
#